data_AF-A0A965Y9X1-F1
#
_entry.id   AF-A0A965Y9X1-F1
#
_cell.length_a   1.000
_cell.length_b   1.000
_cell.length_c   1.000
_cell.angle_alpha   90.00
_cell.angle_beta   90.00
_cell.angle_gamma   90.00
#
_symmetry.space_group_name_H-M   'P 1'
#
loop_
_entity.id
_entity.type
_entity.pdbx_description
1 polymer ?
#
loop_
_entity_poly.entity_id
_entity_poly.type
_entity_poly.pdbx_seq_one_letter_code
_entity_poly.pdbx_strand_id
1 'polypeptide(L)'
;MTDNRYKINPNRLNYLIKQYNLTENDLLDKLNITSSGKYRKRNIITKDIFTKILEGTINVSLDYLKRFDSIFEKGLTWYITTRNIPFNKNNSIFFRKDKFNAEMDLETKKKIDFFEQKKFEISYLSNLVDYNLERKIERYNLKDNPYVISKKIHSNFEKLNLKVNKNQDKDRYFLEWLIRVIESHNVFVFEFIENHNVKNPVNFSGFFLKPNFIVLKRQKQLRREIFTLLHEFAHYLLDCEDIDNDLDHS
;
A
#
# COMPACT_ATOMS: atom_id res chain seq x y z
N MET A 1 -39.16 4.73 9.21
CA MET A 1 -37.72 4.75 8.89
C MET A 1 -37.56 5.52 7.61
N THR A 2 -36.92 6.68 7.63
CA THR A 2 -36.65 7.45 6.40
C THR A 2 -35.71 6.63 5.52
N ASP A 3 -36.17 6.30 4.30
CA ASP A 3 -35.34 5.69 3.27
C ASP A 3 -34.30 6.73 2.81
N ASN A 4 -33.23 6.88 3.59
CA ASN A 4 -32.17 7.83 3.28
C ASN A 4 -31.51 7.38 1.98
N ARG A 5 -31.72 8.17 0.92
CA ARG A 5 -31.11 7.96 -0.39
C ARG A 5 -29.90 8.88 -0.54
N TYR A 6 -28.85 8.35 -1.14
CA TYR A 6 -27.56 9.01 -1.27
C TYR A 6 -27.15 9.08 -2.73
N LYS A 7 -26.55 10.19 -3.14
CA LYS A 7 -25.94 10.33 -4.46
C LYS A 7 -24.47 9.92 -4.38
N ILE A 8 -24.09 8.84 -5.06
CA ILE A 8 -22.67 8.47 -5.23
C ILE A 8 -22.02 9.47 -6.19
N ASN A 9 -20.80 9.91 -5.89
CA ASN A 9 -19.96 10.71 -6.76
C ASN A 9 -19.28 9.80 -7.81
N PRO A 10 -19.67 9.91 -9.10
CA PRO A 10 -19.10 9.12 -10.19
C PRO A 10 -17.59 9.20 -10.29
N ASN A 11 -17.04 10.41 -10.13
CA ASN A 11 -15.61 10.66 -10.33
C ASN A 11 -14.77 9.87 -9.34
N ARG A 12 -15.26 9.71 -8.11
CA ARG A 12 -14.55 8.93 -7.08
C ARG A 12 -14.68 7.43 -7.29
N LEU A 13 -15.83 6.96 -7.73
CA LEU A 13 -16.02 5.54 -8.01
C LEU A 13 -15.16 5.13 -9.21
N ASN A 14 -15.17 5.93 -10.28
CA ASN A 14 -14.30 5.74 -11.45
C ASN A 14 -12.81 5.83 -11.10
N TYR A 15 -12.44 6.72 -10.17
CA TYR A 15 -11.10 6.78 -9.62
C TYR A 15 -10.68 5.45 -8.97
N LEU A 16 -11.53 4.85 -8.13
CA LEU A 16 -11.21 3.57 -7.47
C LEU A 16 -11.14 2.41 -8.47
N ILE A 17 -12.07 2.36 -9.42
CA ILE A 17 -12.07 1.35 -10.51
C ILE A 17 -10.73 1.39 -11.23
N LYS A 18 -10.28 2.59 -11.61
CA LYS A 18 -9.00 2.78 -12.30
C LYS A 18 -7.80 2.53 -11.39
N GLN A 19 -7.81 2.98 -10.14
CA GLN A 19 -6.73 2.78 -9.17
C GLN A 19 -6.43 1.30 -8.95
N TYR A 20 -7.47 0.49 -8.80
CA TYR A 20 -7.32 -0.95 -8.56
C TYR A 20 -7.27 -1.79 -9.83
N ASN A 21 -7.28 -1.15 -11.01
CA ASN A 21 -7.33 -1.79 -12.32
C ASN A 21 -8.45 -2.85 -12.42
N LEU A 22 -9.65 -2.49 -11.96
CA LEU A 22 -10.84 -3.31 -12.10
C LEU A 22 -11.57 -2.94 -13.38
N THR A 23 -12.10 -3.91 -14.11
CA THR A 23 -13.10 -3.60 -15.13
C THR A 23 -14.46 -3.34 -14.48
N GLU A 24 -15.34 -2.66 -15.19
CA GLU A 24 -16.73 -2.47 -14.76
C GLU A 24 -17.45 -3.80 -14.51
N ASN A 25 -17.18 -4.81 -15.34
CA ASN A 25 -17.73 -6.15 -15.18
C ASN A 25 -17.17 -6.84 -13.93
N ASP A 26 -15.86 -6.75 -13.67
CA ASP A 26 -15.23 -7.31 -12.46
C ASP A 26 -15.85 -6.72 -11.19
N LEU A 27 -16.08 -5.41 -11.19
CA LEU A 27 -16.71 -4.73 -10.05
C LEU A 27 -18.18 -5.16 -9.89
N LEU A 28 -18.92 -5.25 -10.99
CA LEU A 28 -20.32 -5.69 -10.97
C LEU A 28 -20.45 -7.13 -10.44
N ASP A 29 -19.54 -8.02 -10.82
CA ASP A 29 -19.49 -9.39 -10.31
C ASP A 29 -19.20 -9.39 -8.82
N LYS A 30 -18.19 -8.65 -8.37
CA LYS A 30 -17.86 -8.51 -6.94
C LYS A 30 -19.03 -7.96 -6.11
N LEU A 31 -19.82 -7.04 -6.65
CA LEU A 31 -20.99 -6.48 -5.97
C LEU A 31 -22.15 -7.48 -5.81
N ASN A 32 -22.23 -8.48 -6.69
CA ASN A 32 -23.31 -9.48 -6.72
C ASN A 32 -22.92 -10.82 -6.09
N ILE A 33 -21.68 -10.97 -5.65
CA ILE A 33 -21.19 -12.14 -4.91
C ILE A 33 -21.61 -12.05 -3.42
N THR A 34 -21.82 -13.19 -2.77
CA THR A 34 -22.03 -13.29 -1.31
C THR A 34 -20.71 -13.20 -0.56
N SER A 35 -20.76 -12.97 0.76
CA SER A 35 -19.56 -13.04 1.64
C SER A 35 -18.87 -14.43 1.63
N SER A 36 -19.53 -15.44 1.07
CA SER A 36 -19.01 -16.80 0.85
C SER A 36 -18.46 -17.04 -0.56
N GLY A 37 -18.36 -16.02 -1.42
CA GLY A 37 -17.79 -16.14 -2.76
C GLY A 37 -18.75 -16.71 -3.82
N LYS A 38 -20.03 -16.91 -3.49
CA LYS A 38 -21.03 -17.48 -4.42
C LYS A 38 -21.86 -16.39 -5.08
N TYR A 39 -22.18 -16.57 -6.35
CA TYR A 39 -23.16 -15.74 -7.03
C TYR A 39 -24.52 -15.85 -6.34
N ARG A 40 -25.18 -14.71 -6.16
CA ARG A 40 -26.56 -14.69 -5.66
C ARG A 40 -27.50 -15.17 -6.76
N LYS A 41 -28.56 -15.89 -6.38
CA LYS A 41 -29.61 -16.33 -7.32
C LYS A 41 -30.30 -15.16 -8.05
N ARG A 42 -30.25 -13.95 -7.48
CA ARG A 42 -30.69 -12.70 -8.12
C ARG A 42 -29.65 -11.61 -7.88
N ASN A 43 -29.32 -10.89 -8.94
CA ASN A 43 -28.45 -9.72 -8.86
C ASN A 43 -29.12 -8.64 -8.03
N ILE A 44 -28.40 -8.10 -7.06
CA ILE A 44 -28.88 -6.98 -6.26
C ILE A 44 -28.68 -5.70 -7.05
N ILE A 45 -27.53 -5.59 -7.71
CA ILE A 45 -27.19 -4.47 -8.58
C ILE A 45 -27.18 -5.02 -10.00
N THR A 46 -28.18 -4.65 -10.79
CA THR A 46 -28.23 -4.99 -12.21
C THR A 46 -27.27 -4.09 -13.00
N LYS A 47 -26.91 -4.51 -14.22
CA LYS A 47 -26.05 -3.70 -15.10
C LYS A 47 -26.64 -2.30 -15.36
N ASP A 48 -27.95 -2.21 -15.61
CA ASP A 48 -28.65 -0.93 -15.78
C ASP A 48 -28.53 -0.01 -14.55
N ILE A 49 -28.76 -0.56 -13.34
CA ILE A 49 -28.61 0.21 -12.10
C ILE A 49 -27.15 0.64 -11.91
N PHE A 50 -26.20 -0.26 -12.17
CA PHE A 50 -24.78 0.02 -12.06
C PHE A 50 -24.32 1.15 -13.00
N THR A 51 -24.74 1.12 -14.26
CA THR A 51 -24.45 2.19 -15.23
C THR A 51 -25.01 3.52 -14.76
N LYS A 52 -26.26 3.55 -14.28
CA LYS A 52 -26.88 4.77 -13.70
C LYS A 52 -26.13 5.30 -12.48
N ILE A 53 -25.54 4.42 -11.67
CA ILE A 53 -24.67 4.81 -10.54
C ILE A 53 -23.37 5.44 -11.05
N LEU A 54 -22.72 4.82 -12.05
CA LEU A 54 -21.49 5.34 -12.65
C LEU A 54 -21.70 6.67 -13.39
N GLU A 55 -22.92 6.94 -13.88
CA GLU A 55 -23.29 8.23 -14.46
C GLU A 55 -23.75 9.26 -13.41
N GLY A 56 -24.04 8.80 -12.18
CA GLY A 56 -24.53 9.66 -11.09
C GLY A 56 -25.97 10.16 -11.31
N THR A 57 -26.77 9.40 -12.06
CA THR A 57 -28.15 9.75 -12.43
C THR A 57 -29.19 9.28 -11.43
N ILE A 58 -28.83 8.36 -10.52
CA ILE A 58 -29.72 7.84 -9.48
C ILE A 58 -29.18 8.07 -8.07
N ASN A 59 -30.10 8.13 -7.11
CA ASN A 59 -29.77 8.02 -5.70
C ASN A 59 -29.95 6.56 -5.23
N VAL A 60 -29.06 6.08 -4.39
CA VAL A 60 -29.02 4.70 -3.90
C VAL A 60 -29.27 4.63 -2.39
N SER A 61 -29.69 3.47 -1.89
CA SER A 61 -29.84 3.26 -0.45
C SER A 61 -28.49 3.09 0.25
N LEU A 62 -28.51 3.16 1.59
CA LEU A 62 -27.32 2.91 2.43
C LEU A 62 -26.69 1.54 2.17
N ASP A 63 -27.51 0.53 1.85
CA ASP A 63 -27.03 -0.83 1.60
C ASP A 63 -26.17 -0.92 0.35
N TYR A 64 -26.44 -0.10 -0.67
CA TYR A 64 -25.60 -0.01 -1.86
C TYR A 64 -24.26 0.59 -1.51
N LEU A 65 -24.23 1.70 -0.76
CA LEU A 65 -22.98 2.32 -0.30
C LEU A 65 -22.12 1.32 0.51
N LYS A 66 -22.73 0.61 1.46
CA LYS A 66 -22.05 -0.42 2.26
C LYS A 66 -21.46 -1.54 1.40
N ARG A 67 -22.09 -1.88 0.26
CA ARG A 67 -21.56 -2.88 -0.68
C ARG A 67 -20.32 -2.39 -1.40
N PHE A 68 -20.35 -1.18 -1.95
CA PHE A 68 -19.14 -0.58 -2.54
C PHE A 68 -18.02 -0.50 -1.50
N ASP A 69 -18.36 -0.09 -0.27
CA ASP A 69 -17.39 0.05 0.79
C ASP A 69 -16.82 -1.28 1.30
N SER A 70 -17.60 -2.37 1.23
CA SER A 70 -17.09 -3.70 1.53
C SER A 70 -16.03 -4.19 0.54
N ILE A 71 -15.90 -3.55 -0.63
CA ILE A 71 -14.89 -3.88 -1.64
C ILE A 71 -13.67 -2.98 -1.47
N PHE A 72 -13.87 -1.67 -1.37
CA PHE A 72 -12.76 -0.70 -1.40
C PHE A 72 -12.31 -0.18 -0.04
N GLU A 73 -13.13 -0.32 1.00
CA GLU A 73 -12.82 0.05 2.40
C GLU A 73 -12.31 1.50 2.57
N LYS A 74 -12.95 2.45 1.88
CA LYS A 74 -12.62 3.88 1.92
C LYS A 74 -13.44 4.67 2.94
N GLY A 75 -14.50 4.07 3.45
CA GLY A 75 -15.51 4.70 4.29
C GLY A 75 -16.64 5.33 3.46
N LEU A 76 -17.87 5.25 3.98
CA LEU A 76 -19.08 5.68 3.27
C LEU A 76 -19.04 7.15 2.81
N THR A 77 -18.40 8.02 3.61
CA THR A 77 -18.27 9.46 3.30
C THR A 77 -17.49 9.69 2.02
N TRP A 78 -16.52 8.82 1.69
CA TRP A 78 -15.75 8.90 0.46
C TRP A 78 -16.67 8.97 -0.75
N TYR A 79 -17.64 8.06 -0.86
CA TYR A 79 -18.48 7.94 -2.06
C TYR A 79 -19.44 9.12 -2.25
N ILE A 80 -19.84 9.81 -1.18
CA ILE A 80 -20.90 10.83 -1.25
C ILE A 80 -20.38 12.27 -1.27
N THR A 81 -19.09 12.48 -1.01
CA THR A 81 -18.52 13.83 -1.00
C THR A 81 -18.41 14.41 -2.41
N THR A 82 -18.80 15.67 -2.55
CA THR A 82 -18.80 16.44 -3.81
C THR A 82 -17.42 16.97 -4.21
N ARG A 83 -16.42 16.87 -3.31
CA ARG A 83 -15.05 17.31 -3.61
C ARG A 83 -14.49 16.48 -4.77
N ASN A 84 -14.00 17.11 -5.83
CA ASN A 84 -13.33 16.36 -6.88
C ASN A 84 -11.98 15.80 -6.40
N ILE A 85 -11.59 14.65 -6.93
CA ILE A 85 -10.24 14.11 -6.76
C ILE A 85 -9.45 14.56 -7.99
N PRO A 86 -8.38 15.35 -7.84
CA PRO A 86 -7.51 15.64 -8.98
C PRO A 86 -6.90 14.32 -9.46
N PHE A 87 -7.05 13.96 -10.73
CA PHE A 87 -6.37 12.79 -11.29
C PHE A 87 -4.89 13.15 -11.46
N ASN A 88 -4.06 12.85 -10.46
CA ASN A 88 -2.62 13.11 -10.49
C ASN A 88 -1.89 11.77 -10.34
N LYS A 89 -0.89 11.53 -11.20
CA LYS A 89 0.01 10.38 -11.08
C LYS A 89 0.58 10.27 -9.67
N ASN A 90 0.86 11.39 -9.00
CA ASN A 90 1.43 11.39 -7.67
C ASN A 90 0.47 10.93 -6.55
N ASN A 91 -0.83 10.77 -6.82
CA ASN A 91 -1.80 10.42 -5.78
C ASN A 91 -1.81 8.94 -5.43
N SER A 92 -1.35 8.07 -6.33
CA SER A 92 -1.20 6.65 -6.02
C SER A 92 -0.07 6.02 -6.80
N ILE A 93 0.63 5.08 -6.17
CA ILE A 93 1.69 4.28 -6.81
C ILE A 93 1.18 3.57 -8.07
N PHE A 94 -0.09 3.15 -8.06
CA PHE A 94 -0.75 2.50 -9.20
C PHE A 94 -0.98 3.42 -10.41
N PHE A 95 -0.85 4.75 -10.24
CA PHE A 95 -0.86 5.69 -11.36
C PHE A 95 0.52 6.18 -11.76
N ARG A 96 1.53 6.00 -10.88
CA ARG A 96 2.93 6.33 -11.20
C ARG A 96 3.60 5.24 -12.01
N LYS A 97 3.29 3.98 -11.72
CA LYS A 97 3.95 2.81 -12.31
C LYS A 97 2.92 1.94 -13.05
N ASP A 98 3.16 1.74 -14.35
CA ASP A 98 2.28 0.98 -15.23
C ASP A 98 2.47 -0.53 -15.11
N LYS A 99 3.63 -0.99 -14.65
CA LYS A 99 3.98 -2.41 -14.48
C LYS A 99 4.76 -2.63 -13.20
N PHE A 100 4.34 -3.61 -12.41
CA PHE A 100 5.08 -4.13 -11.26
C PHE A 100 5.59 -5.53 -11.61
N ASN A 101 6.65 -5.99 -10.94
CA ASN A 101 7.16 -7.35 -11.14
C ASN A 101 6.20 -8.42 -10.58
N ALA A 102 5.24 -7.97 -9.77
CA ALA A 102 4.17 -8.74 -9.17
C ALA A 102 2.83 -8.58 -9.91
N GLU A 103 2.16 -9.70 -10.22
CA GLU A 103 0.70 -9.67 -10.35
C GLU A 103 0.10 -9.44 -8.96
N MET A 104 -0.64 -8.35 -8.78
CA MET A 104 -1.23 -8.00 -7.49
C MET A 104 -2.73 -8.22 -7.49
N ASP A 105 -3.21 -8.96 -6.49
CA ASP A 105 -4.64 -9.09 -6.24
C ASP A 105 -5.23 -7.81 -5.60
N LEU A 106 -6.56 -7.75 -5.52
CA LEU A 106 -7.24 -6.57 -4.98
C LEU A 106 -6.86 -6.30 -3.52
N GLU A 107 -6.68 -7.35 -2.70
CA GLU A 107 -6.38 -7.19 -1.28
C GLU A 107 -4.98 -6.62 -1.07
N THR A 108 -4.01 -7.09 -1.85
CA THR A 108 -2.66 -6.53 -1.89
C THR A 108 -2.68 -5.06 -2.29
N LYS A 109 -3.41 -4.72 -3.37
CA LYS A 109 -3.49 -3.32 -3.80
C LYS A 109 -4.12 -2.42 -2.75
N LYS A 110 -5.20 -2.87 -2.09
CA LYS A 110 -5.81 -2.15 -0.96
C LYS A 110 -4.80 -1.93 0.16
N LYS A 111 -4.00 -2.94 0.47
CA LYS A 111 -3.02 -2.85 1.55
C LYS A 111 -1.88 -1.88 1.25
N ILE A 112 -1.37 -1.89 0.02
CA ILE A 112 -0.37 -0.92 -0.44
C ILE A 112 -0.93 0.50 -0.38
N ASP A 113 -2.14 0.70 -0.90
CA ASP A 113 -2.80 2.01 -0.86
C ASP A 113 -3.09 2.48 0.57
N PHE A 114 -3.41 1.59 1.50
CA PHE A 114 -3.48 1.92 2.94
C PHE A 114 -2.15 2.49 3.47
N PHE A 115 -1.01 1.86 3.16
CA PHE A 115 0.29 2.37 3.59
C PHE A 115 0.69 3.66 2.86
N GLU A 116 0.29 3.82 1.60
CA GLU A 116 0.48 5.06 0.87
C GLU A 116 -0.34 6.22 1.49
N GLN A 117 -1.56 5.95 1.97
CA GLN A 117 -2.33 6.92 2.75
C GLN A 117 -1.65 7.26 4.08
N LYS A 118 -1.13 6.26 4.80
CA LYS A 118 -0.36 6.48 6.05
C LYS A 118 0.87 7.36 5.82
N LYS A 119 1.55 7.19 4.69
CA LYS A 119 2.65 8.07 4.28
C LYS A 119 2.19 9.53 4.14
N PHE A 120 1.06 9.77 3.49
CA PHE A 120 0.51 11.13 3.37
C PHE A 120 0.13 11.71 4.73
N GLU A 121 -0.47 10.92 5.62
CA GLU A 121 -0.79 11.33 7.00
C GLU A 121 0.48 11.72 7.77
N ILE A 122 1.54 10.93 7.72
CA ILE A 122 2.81 11.24 8.41
C ILE A 122 3.47 12.48 7.81
N SER A 123 3.42 12.63 6.48
CA SER A 123 3.95 13.83 5.82
C SER A 123 3.20 15.08 6.29
N TYR A 124 1.88 15.01 6.39
CA TYR A 124 1.04 16.09 6.91
C TYR A 124 1.35 16.40 8.37
N LEU A 125 1.41 15.38 9.24
CA LEU A 125 1.75 15.55 10.66
C LEU A 125 3.13 16.16 10.85
N SER A 126 4.12 15.73 10.05
CA SER A 126 5.49 16.24 10.13
C SER A 126 5.55 17.72 9.77
N ASN A 127 4.79 18.15 8.75
CA ASN A 127 4.65 19.56 8.41
C ASN A 127 3.97 20.38 9.52
N LEU A 128 3.05 19.80 10.29
CA LEU A 128 2.39 20.49 11.40
C LEU A 128 3.30 20.71 12.61
N VAL A 129 4.30 19.85 12.79
CA VAL A 129 5.25 19.91 13.92
C VAL A 129 6.64 20.38 13.50
N ASP A 130 6.76 20.96 12.30
CA ASP A 130 8.01 21.42 11.69
C ASP A 130 9.14 20.36 11.70
N TYR A 131 8.78 19.08 11.54
CA TYR A 131 9.73 17.97 11.46
C TYR A 131 10.19 17.74 10.01
N ASN A 132 11.49 17.87 9.77
CA ASN A 132 12.06 17.67 8.44
C ASN A 132 12.20 16.18 8.08
N LEU A 133 11.36 15.72 7.15
CA LEU A 133 11.38 14.37 6.58
C LEU A 133 12.37 14.21 5.41
N GLU A 134 13.23 15.17 5.14
CA GLU A 134 14.17 15.07 4.03
C GLU A 134 15.08 13.85 4.13
N ARG A 135 15.39 13.31 2.96
CA ARG A 135 16.25 12.16 2.75
C ARG A 135 17.67 12.49 3.24
N LYS A 136 18.18 11.72 4.21
CA LYS A 136 19.54 11.92 4.76
C LYS A 136 20.64 11.14 4.03
N ILE A 137 20.27 10.13 3.25
CA ILE A 137 21.21 9.30 2.47
C ILE A 137 21.18 9.74 1.02
N GLU A 138 22.34 9.84 0.37
CA GLU A 138 22.42 10.20 -1.05
C GLU A 138 21.71 9.17 -1.96
N ARG A 139 21.42 9.59 -3.20
CA ARG A 139 20.89 8.71 -4.24
C ARG A 139 22.05 8.06 -4.99
N TYR A 140 21.82 6.82 -5.42
CA TYR A 140 22.75 6.05 -6.21
C TYR A 140 22.08 5.58 -7.50
N ASN A 141 22.89 5.09 -8.43
CA ASN A 141 22.48 4.72 -9.76
C ASN A 141 22.94 3.29 -10.06
N LEU A 142 22.28 2.62 -11.02
CA LEU A 142 22.66 1.25 -11.45
C LEU A 142 24.07 1.13 -12.07
N LYS A 143 24.71 2.26 -12.39
CA LYS A 143 26.09 2.30 -12.91
C LYS A 143 27.13 2.30 -11.81
N ASP A 144 26.74 2.62 -10.58
CA ASP A 144 27.65 2.66 -9.45
C ASP A 144 28.04 1.25 -9.02
N ASN A 145 29.25 1.10 -8.49
CA ASN A 145 29.74 -0.20 -8.05
C ASN A 145 29.01 -0.62 -6.75
N PRO A 146 28.22 -1.72 -6.75
CA PRO A 146 27.42 -2.12 -5.58
C PRO A 146 28.27 -2.43 -4.35
N TYR A 147 29.46 -3.00 -4.53
CA TYR A 147 30.37 -3.34 -3.44
C TYR A 147 30.92 -2.08 -2.74
N VAL A 148 31.28 -1.06 -3.54
CA VAL A 148 31.76 0.22 -3.00
C VAL A 148 30.67 0.94 -2.23
N ILE A 149 29.45 1.00 -2.77
CA ILE A 149 28.30 1.62 -2.11
C ILE A 149 27.96 0.89 -0.81
N SER A 150 27.87 -0.44 -0.86
CA SER A 150 27.57 -1.27 0.31
C SER A 150 28.57 -1.03 1.44
N LYS A 151 29.87 -0.99 1.13
CA LYS A 151 30.90 -0.64 2.11
C LYS A 151 30.72 0.77 2.67
N LYS A 152 30.48 1.78 1.83
CA LYS A 152 30.28 3.17 2.26
C LYS A 152 29.10 3.28 3.23
N ILE A 153 27.97 2.66 2.89
CA ILE A 153 26.77 2.66 3.73
C ILE A 153 27.03 1.92 5.05
N HIS A 154 27.60 0.71 4.97
CA HIS A 154 27.90 -0.09 6.14
C HIS A 154 28.81 0.66 7.13
N SER A 155 29.90 1.27 6.64
CA SER A 155 30.80 2.07 7.48
C SER A 155 30.12 3.30 8.09
N ASN A 156 29.10 3.87 7.44
CA ASN A 156 28.32 4.95 8.04
C ASN A 156 27.36 4.42 9.10
N PHE A 157 26.77 3.25 8.88
CA PHE A 157 25.84 2.60 9.79
C PHE A 157 26.53 2.18 11.11
N GLU A 158 27.74 1.64 11.04
CA GLU A 158 28.51 1.23 12.22
C GLU A 158 28.85 2.39 13.17
N LYS A 159 28.99 3.62 12.64
CA LYS A 159 29.31 4.81 13.46
C LYS A 159 28.19 5.24 14.40
N LEU A 160 26.95 4.78 14.18
CA LEU A 160 25.78 5.29 14.88
C LEU A 160 25.63 4.78 16.32
N ASN A 161 26.45 3.83 16.78
CA ASN A 161 26.49 3.35 18.17
C ASN A 161 25.09 3.07 18.78
N LEU A 162 24.14 2.60 17.96
CA LEU A 162 22.77 2.37 18.39
C LEU A 162 22.70 1.13 19.29
N LYS A 163 22.17 1.31 20.49
CA LYS A 163 22.00 0.22 21.47
C LYS A 163 20.74 -0.58 21.13
N VAL A 164 20.91 -1.88 20.96
CA VAL A 164 19.84 -2.88 20.82
C VAL A 164 20.08 -4.00 21.82
N ASN A 165 19.04 -4.75 22.20
CA ASN A 165 19.12 -5.77 23.22
C ASN A 165 19.96 -6.98 22.75
N LYS A 166 21.20 -7.10 23.24
CA LYS A 166 22.13 -8.17 22.86
C LYS A 166 21.75 -9.56 23.38
N ASN A 167 20.74 -9.68 24.24
CA ASN A 167 20.31 -10.96 24.83
C ASN A 167 19.32 -11.72 23.94
N GLN A 168 19.09 -11.26 22.70
CA GLN A 168 18.18 -11.89 21.75
C GLN A 168 18.93 -12.83 20.78
N ASP A 169 18.15 -13.63 20.04
CA ASP A 169 18.64 -14.35 18.86
C ASP A 169 19.41 -13.40 17.91
N LYS A 170 20.51 -13.89 17.32
CA LYS A 170 21.42 -13.09 16.48
C LYS A 170 20.70 -12.40 15.32
N ASP A 171 19.77 -13.11 14.67
CA ASP A 171 19.07 -12.59 13.50
C ASP A 171 18.04 -11.54 13.93
N ARG A 172 17.37 -11.74 15.07
CA ARG A 172 16.44 -10.74 15.62
C ARG A 172 17.16 -9.46 16.03
N TYR A 173 18.26 -9.61 16.77
CA TYR A 173 19.12 -8.48 17.15
C TYR A 173 19.56 -7.70 15.92
N PHE A 174 19.98 -8.40 14.86
CA PHE A 174 20.43 -7.76 13.63
C PHE A 174 19.30 -7.02 12.90
N LEU A 175 18.10 -7.61 12.80
CA LEU A 175 16.94 -6.96 12.19
C LEU A 175 16.54 -5.69 12.95
N GLU A 176 16.41 -5.76 14.28
CA GLU A 176 16.08 -4.59 15.12
C GLU A 176 17.14 -3.48 14.99
N TRP A 177 18.42 -3.85 14.95
CA TRP A 177 19.52 -2.92 14.73
C TRP A 177 19.46 -2.28 13.35
N LEU A 178 19.24 -3.07 12.30
CA LEU A 178 19.18 -2.58 10.92
C LEU A 178 18.03 -1.60 10.73
N ILE A 179 16.84 -1.91 11.27
CA ILE A 179 15.68 -1.01 11.26
C ILE A 179 16.04 0.33 11.92
N ARG A 180 16.57 0.32 13.15
CA ARG A 180 16.92 1.54 13.88
C ARG A 180 17.94 2.41 13.14
N VAL A 181 18.91 1.77 12.49
CA VAL A 181 19.91 2.48 11.70
C VAL A 181 19.29 3.13 10.48
N ILE A 182 18.42 2.42 9.76
CA ILE A 182 17.68 2.96 8.61
C ILE A 182 16.77 4.12 9.05
N GLU A 183 16.05 3.97 10.15
CA GLU A 183 15.15 4.99 10.72
C GLU A 183 15.88 6.27 11.16
N SER A 184 17.11 6.15 11.68
CA SER A 184 17.93 7.32 12.03
C SER A 184 18.22 8.26 10.83
N HIS A 185 18.05 7.72 9.61
CA HIS A 185 18.20 8.44 8.35
C HIS A 185 16.87 8.92 7.74
N ASN A 186 15.81 9.08 8.55
CA ASN A 186 14.48 9.53 8.13
C ASN A 186 13.74 8.55 7.20
N VAL A 187 14.07 7.26 7.28
CA VAL A 187 13.39 6.19 6.53
C VAL A 187 12.48 5.42 7.47
N PHE A 188 11.17 5.48 7.27
CA PHE A 188 10.20 4.80 8.12
C PHE A 188 10.05 3.35 7.69
N VAL A 189 10.24 2.42 8.62
CA VAL A 189 10.05 0.99 8.36
C VAL A 189 8.79 0.53 9.09
N PHE A 190 7.80 0.04 8.35
CA PHE A 190 6.55 -0.49 8.89
C PHE A 190 6.52 -2.00 8.81
N GLU A 191 6.20 -2.65 9.93
CA GLU A 191 5.87 -4.07 9.94
C GLU A 191 4.38 -4.28 9.68
N PHE A 192 4.07 -5.06 8.65
CA PHE A 192 2.73 -5.57 8.39
C PHE A 192 2.61 -7.00 8.91
N ILE A 193 1.73 -7.16 9.91
CA ILE A 193 1.35 -8.46 10.45
C ILE A 193 0.03 -8.89 9.81
N GLU A 194 0.07 -9.95 9.02
CA GLU A 194 -1.12 -10.54 8.41
C GLU A 194 -1.84 -11.46 9.41
N ASN A 195 -3.16 -11.29 9.52
CA ASN A 195 -3.97 -12.18 10.33
C ASN A 195 -4.06 -13.58 9.69
N HIS A 196 -3.90 -14.63 10.50
CA HIS A 196 -3.93 -16.02 10.05
C HIS A 196 -5.28 -16.47 9.45
N ASN A 197 -6.36 -15.74 9.70
CA ASN A 197 -7.73 -16.06 9.25
C ASN A 197 -8.16 -15.31 7.97
N VAL A 198 -7.24 -14.65 7.27
CA VAL A 198 -7.57 -13.93 6.04
C VAL A 198 -7.77 -14.94 4.89
N LYS A 199 -8.88 -14.82 4.16
CA LYS A 199 -9.23 -15.73 3.05
C LYS A 199 -8.30 -15.57 1.85
N ASN A 200 -7.91 -14.32 1.55
CA ASN A 200 -7.03 -13.97 0.45
C ASN A 200 -5.80 -13.25 1.04
N PRO A 201 -4.72 -13.97 1.34
CA PRO A 201 -3.52 -13.34 1.88
C PRO A 201 -2.90 -12.40 0.85
N VAL A 202 -2.33 -11.29 1.31
CA VAL A 202 -1.60 -10.37 0.45
C VAL A 202 -0.36 -11.05 -0.11
N ASN A 203 -0.01 -10.73 -1.35
CA ASN A 203 1.02 -11.43 -2.08
C ASN A 203 2.37 -10.70 -2.19
N PHE A 204 2.63 -9.67 -1.39
CA PHE A 204 3.95 -9.02 -1.31
C PHE A 204 4.76 -9.48 -0.09
N SER A 205 6.09 -9.48 -0.21
CA SER A 205 7.03 -9.67 0.91
C SER A 205 7.45 -8.35 1.56
N GLY A 206 7.62 -7.31 0.75
CA GLY A 206 7.92 -5.95 1.17
C GLY A 206 7.72 -5.00 0.00
N PHE A 207 7.79 -3.70 0.26
CA PHE A 207 7.86 -2.68 -0.80
C PHE A 207 8.39 -1.35 -0.26
N PHE A 208 9.04 -0.59 -1.14
CA PHE A 208 9.43 0.79 -0.92
C PHE A 208 8.45 1.77 -1.57
N LEU A 209 7.99 2.76 -0.80
CA LEU A 209 7.23 3.93 -1.25
C LEU A 209 8.07 5.19 -1.10
N LYS A 210 8.17 5.96 -2.18
CA LYS A 210 8.85 7.26 -2.15
C LYS A 210 8.12 8.25 -1.24
N PRO A 211 8.83 9.12 -0.51
CA PRO A 211 10.29 9.25 -0.58
C PRO A 211 11.07 8.31 0.36
N ASN A 212 10.51 7.92 1.51
CA ASN A 212 11.29 7.29 2.59
C ASN A 212 10.52 6.22 3.37
N PHE A 213 9.61 5.47 2.74
CA PHE A 213 8.75 4.51 3.45
C PHE A 213 9.06 3.10 2.96
N ILE A 214 9.40 2.20 3.89
CA ILE A 214 9.57 0.77 3.61
C ILE A 214 8.50 0.02 4.40
N VAL A 215 7.82 -0.90 3.76
CA VAL A 215 6.86 -1.80 4.40
C VAL A 215 7.38 -3.22 4.27
N LEU A 216 7.40 -3.96 5.37
CA LEU A 216 7.79 -5.36 5.43
C LEU A 216 6.60 -6.21 5.88
N LYS A 217 6.29 -7.27 5.16
CA LYS A 217 5.38 -8.30 5.64
C LYS A 217 6.16 -9.21 6.59
N ARG A 218 5.66 -9.39 7.81
CA ARG A 218 6.29 -10.26 8.80
C ARG A 218 6.36 -11.70 8.28
N GLN A 219 7.55 -12.28 8.32
CA GLN A 219 7.80 -13.62 7.80
C GLN A 219 8.08 -14.63 8.91
N LYS A 220 8.00 -15.93 8.59
CA LYS A 220 8.37 -17.00 9.53
C LYS A 220 9.88 -17.04 9.81
N GLN A 221 10.70 -16.68 8.82
CA GLN A 221 12.15 -16.73 8.89
C GLN A 221 12.73 -15.32 8.90
N LEU A 222 13.37 -14.93 10.01
CA LEU A 222 13.94 -13.59 10.18
C LEU A 222 15.00 -13.25 9.12
N ARG A 223 15.77 -14.23 8.63
CA ARG A 223 16.75 -14.01 7.56
C ARG A 223 16.11 -13.53 6.26
N ARG A 224 14.94 -14.06 5.91
CA ARG A 224 14.22 -13.62 4.72
C ARG A 224 13.67 -12.20 4.89
N GLU A 225 13.23 -11.86 6.10
CA GLU A 225 12.79 -10.50 6.44
C GLU A 225 13.94 -9.50 6.41
N ILE A 226 15.11 -9.85 6.95
CA ILE A 226 16.35 -9.07 6.82
C ILE A 226 16.71 -8.84 5.35
N PHE A 227 16.67 -9.90 4.55
CA PHE A 227 16.96 -9.81 3.12
C PHE A 227 15.97 -8.89 2.40
N THR A 228 14.68 -9.04 2.68
CA THR A 228 13.62 -8.18 2.14
C THR A 228 13.85 -6.72 2.53
N LEU A 229 14.20 -6.42 3.79
CA LEU A 229 14.53 -5.06 4.22
C LEU A 229 15.72 -4.48 3.46
N LEU A 230 16.79 -5.26 3.28
CA LEU A 230 17.96 -4.81 2.52
C LEU A 230 17.62 -4.57 1.04
N HIS A 231 16.78 -5.42 0.46
CA HIS A 231 16.28 -5.28 -0.91
C HIS A 231 15.45 -4.01 -1.10
N GLU A 232 14.45 -3.78 -0.25
CA GLU A 232 13.66 -2.54 -0.29
C GLU A 232 14.50 -1.29 0.03
N PHE A 233 15.50 -1.43 0.90
CA PHE A 233 16.44 -0.37 1.14
C PHE A 233 17.29 -0.07 -0.09
N ALA A 234 17.66 -1.06 -0.90
CA ALA A 234 18.32 -0.84 -2.19
C ALA A 234 17.41 -0.07 -3.17
N HIS A 235 16.11 -0.38 -3.21
CA HIS A 235 15.12 0.40 -3.95
C HIS A 235 15.04 1.86 -3.50
N TYR A 236 15.10 2.10 -2.19
CA TYR A 236 15.25 3.45 -1.64
C TYR A 236 16.54 4.12 -2.11
N LEU A 237 17.69 3.44 -2.05
CA LEU A 237 18.98 3.98 -2.49
C LEU A 237 18.95 4.43 -3.96
N LEU A 238 18.33 3.62 -4.82
CA LEU A 238 18.15 3.89 -6.25
C LEU A 238 17.02 4.87 -6.56
N ASP A 239 16.24 5.28 -5.54
CA ASP A 239 15.04 6.10 -5.70
C ASP A 239 14.09 5.49 -6.76
N CYS A 240 13.76 4.22 -6.60
CA CYS A 240 12.89 3.47 -7.51
C CYS A 240 11.86 2.68 -6.71
N GLU A 241 10.56 2.90 -6.93
CA GLU A 241 9.50 2.11 -6.28
C GLU A 241 9.34 0.78 -7.04
N ASP A 242 9.35 -0.35 -6.32
CA ASP A 242 8.96 -1.66 -6.85
C ASP A 242 8.14 -2.45 -5.83
N ILE A 243 7.42 -3.47 -6.33
CA ILE A 243 6.62 -4.37 -5.51
C ILE A 243 6.87 -5.78 -6.03
N ASP A 244 7.51 -6.59 -5.20
CA ASP A 244 7.91 -7.96 -5.52
C ASP A 244 7.11 -8.98 -4.69
N ASN A 245 6.63 -10.04 -5.36
CA ASN A 245 5.78 -11.06 -4.73
C ASN A 245 6.58 -12.07 -3.91
N ASP A 246 7.76 -12.46 -4.39
CA ASP A 246 8.73 -13.29 -3.69
C ASP A 246 10.12 -12.99 -4.28
N LEU A 247 11.12 -12.77 -3.43
CA LEU A 247 12.50 -12.57 -3.87
C LEU A 247 13.24 -13.90 -4.11
N ASP A 248 12.54 -14.99 -4.41
CA ASP A 248 13.10 -16.36 -4.50
C ASP A 248 13.97 -16.61 -5.76
N HIS A 249 14.48 -15.56 -6.41
CA HIS A 249 15.42 -15.64 -7.54
C HIS A 249 16.66 -14.74 -7.36
N SER A 250 17.38 -14.91 -6.25
CA SER A 250 18.79 -14.55 -6.15
C SER A 250 19.57 -15.50 -5.25
#